data_AF-A0A1F5H4H2-F1
#
_entry.id   AF-A0A1F5H4H2-F1
#
_cell.length_a   1.000
_cell.length_b   1.000
_cell.length_c   1.000
_cell.angle_alpha   90.00
_cell.angle_beta   90.00
_cell.angle_gamma   90.00
#
_symmetry.space_group_name_H-M   'P 1'
#
loop_
_entity.id
_entity.type
_entity.pdbx_description
1 polymer ?
#
loop_
_entity_poly.entity_id
_entity_poly.type
_entity_poly.pdbx_seq_one_letter_code
_entity_poly.pdbx_strand_id
1 'polypeptide(L)' 'MTKDINFAKALARLEGIVEKLEGQNLDLEEAVDLLTEGVALHKKCQEKLKSAQSKIDKLLEEGVN' A
#
# COMPACT_ATOMS: atom_id res chain seq x y z
N MET A 1 -15.90 10.30 -5.05
CA MET A 1 -15.76 9.23 -4.03
C MET A 1 -14.86 8.07 -4.51
N THR A 2 -13.65 8.35 -4.98
CA THR A 2 -12.84 7.32 -5.69
C THR A 2 -11.40 7.15 -5.20
N LYS A 3 -10.88 8.04 -4.34
CA LYS A 3 -9.48 7.99 -3.89
C LYS A 3 -9.21 6.98 -2.77
N ASP A 4 -10.15 6.78 -1.86
CA ASP A 4 -10.01 5.83 -0.75
C ASP A 4 -10.13 4.36 -1.19
N ILE A 5 -10.97 4.12 -2.21
CA ILE A 5 -11.10 2.80 -2.83
C ILE A 5 -9.76 2.30 -3.40
N ASN A 6 -8.87 3.19 -3.87
CA ASN A 6 -7.59 2.77 -4.43
C ASN A 6 -6.57 2.36 -3.36
N PHE A 7 -6.54 3.07 -2.22
CA PHE A 7 -5.64 2.72 -1.10
C PHE A 7 -6.11 1.45 -0.41
N ALA A 8 -7.38 1.38 -0.01
CA ALA A 8 -7.94 0.22 0.68
C ALA A 8 -7.82 -1.06 -0.16
N LYS A 9 -8.03 -0.98 -1.48
CA LYS A 9 -7.80 -2.12 -2.39
C LYS A 9 -6.33 -2.53 -2.50
N ALA A 10 -5.42 -1.56 -2.56
CA ALA A 10 -3.99 -1.85 -2.63
C ALA A 10 -3.50 -2.51 -1.34
N LEU A 11 -3.98 -2.05 -0.19
CA LEU A 11 -3.68 -2.63 1.12
C LEU A 11 -4.25 -4.05 1.24
N ALA A 12 -5.53 -4.25 0.92
CA ALA A 12 -6.15 -5.57 0.95
C ALA A 12 -5.45 -6.58 0.01
N ARG A 13 -4.98 -6.11 -1.15
CA ARG A 13 -4.19 -6.96 -2.06
C ARG A 13 -2.83 -7.31 -1.45
N LEU A 14 -2.16 -6.36 -0.81
CA LEU A 14 -0.87 -6.59 -0.14
C LEU A 14 -1.02 -7.62 0.99
N GLU A 15 -2.08 -7.54 1.80
CA GLU A 15 -2.41 -8.53 2.84
C GLU A 15 -2.59 -9.93 2.23
N GLY A 16 -3.38 -10.05 1.16
CA GLY A 16 -3.55 -11.33 0.47
C GLY A 16 -2.28 -11.86 -0.22
N ILE A 17 -1.33 -11.00 -0.57
CA ILE A 17 -0.01 -11.43 -1.06
C ILE A 17 0.80 -12.03 0.09
N VAL A 18 0.80 -11.38 1.26
CA VAL A 18 1.50 -11.89 2.46
C VAL A 18 0.94 -13.27 2.85
N GLU A 19 -0.38 -13.42 2.92
CA GLU A 19 -1.02 -14.70 3.24
C GLU A 19 -0.60 -15.81 2.26
N LYS A 20 -0.45 -15.49 0.97
CA LYS A 20 -0.01 -16.46 -0.05
C LYS A 20 1.47 -16.81 0.09
N LEU A 21 2.32 -15.83 0.39
CA LEU A 21 3.75 -16.03 0.60
C LEU A 21 4.06 -16.86 1.85
N GLU A 22 3.17 -16.83 2.85
CA GLU A 22 3.26 -17.67 4.05
C GLU A 22 2.78 -19.13 3.81
N GLY A 23 2.17 -19.40 2.65
CA GLY A 23 1.71 -20.73 2.26
C GLY A 23 2.84 -21.71 1.95
N GLN A 24 2.63 -23.00 2.24
CA GLN A 24 3.67 -24.04 2.10
C GLN A 24 3.82 -24.60 0.66
N ASN A 25 2.91 -24.28 -0.25
CA ASN A 25 2.83 -24.85 -1.61
C ASN A 25 3.08 -23.84 -2.73
N LEU A 26 3.82 -22.77 -2.45
CA LEU A 26 4.13 -21.76 -3.44
C LEU A 26 5.38 -22.17 -4.23
N ASP A 27 5.29 -22.13 -5.56
CA ASP A 27 6.48 -22.33 -6.39
C ASP A 27 7.35 -21.06 -6.46
N LEU A 28 8.58 -21.21 -6.95
CA LEU A 28 9.56 -20.12 -6.98
C LEU A 28 9.14 -18.98 -7.91
N GLU A 29 8.50 -19.29 -9.04
CA GLU A 29 8.10 -18.29 -10.03
C GLU A 29 6.94 -17.46 -9.49
N GLU A 30 5.93 -18.13 -8.90
CA GLU A 30 4.83 -17.49 -8.18
C GLU A 30 5.33 -16.63 -7.01
N ALA A 31 6.34 -17.09 -6.26
CA ALA A 31 6.95 -16.31 -5.19
C ALA A 31 7.59 -15.02 -5.67
N VAL A 32 8.33 -15.08 -6.79
CA VAL A 32 8.98 -13.89 -7.39
C VAL A 32 7.93 -12.90 -7.89
N ASP A 33 6.86 -13.39 -8.51
CA ASP A 33 5.78 -12.55 -9.02
C ASP A 33 5.01 -11.86 -7.88
N LEU A 34 4.63 -12.62 -6.85
CA LEU A 34 3.95 -12.09 -5.67
C LEU A 34 4.82 -11.07 -4.92
N LEU A 35 6.12 -11.33 -4.78
CA LEU A 35 7.04 -10.39 -4.14
C LEU A 35 7.16 -9.09 -4.95
N THR A 36 7.27 -9.20 -6.28
CA THR A 36 7.37 -8.04 -7.18
C THR A 36 6.11 -7.18 -7.10
N GLU A 37 4.93 -7.82 -7.15
CA GLU A 37 3.66 -7.13 -6.96
C GLU A 37 3.55 -6.48 -5.57
N GLY A 38 3.94 -7.21 -4.52
CA GLY A 38 3.91 -6.74 -3.14
C GLY A 38 4.76 -5.49 -2.92
N VAL A 39 5.98 -5.46 -3.45
CA VAL A 39 6.88 -4.29 -3.39
C VAL A 39 6.27 -3.08 -4.10
N ALA A 40 5.67 -3.28 -5.27
CA ALA A 40 5.01 -2.21 -6.02
C ALA A 40 3.81 -1.62 -5.26
N LEU A 41 2.97 -2.48 -4.68
CA LEU A 41 1.82 -2.07 -3.87
C LEU A 41 2.25 -1.36 -2.58
N HIS A 42 3.27 -1.88 -1.89
CA HIS A 42 3.85 -1.25 -0.71
C HIS A 42 4.29 0.18 -1.00
N LYS A 43 5.07 0.39 -2.07
CA LYS A 43 5.54 1.71 -2.48
C LYS A 43 4.37 2.67 -2.74
N LYS A 44 3.34 2.20 -3.45
CA LYS A 44 2.15 2.99 -3.75
C LYS A 44 1.37 3.39 -2.49
N CYS A 45 1.24 2.48 -1.53
CA CYS A 45 0.64 2.77 -0.23
C CYS A 45 1.44 3.82 0.53
N GLN A 46 2.77 3.70 0.59
CA GLN A 46 3.64 4.68 1.25
C GLN A 46 3.53 6.07 0.61
N GLU A 47 3.56 6.18 -0.72
CA GLU A 47 3.40 7.46 -1.41
C GLU A 47 2.05 8.12 -1.09
N LYS A 48 0.99 7.31 -0.99
CA LYS A 48 -0.34 7.81 -0.64
C LYS A 48 -0.39 8.34 0.78
N LEU A 49 0.18 7.60 1.74
CA LEU A 49 0.27 8.00 3.14
C LEU A 49 1.09 9.29 3.29
N LYS A 50 2.25 9.37 2.62
CA LYS A 50 3.09 10.58 2.61
C LYS A 50 2.32 11.79 2.07
N SER A 51 1.58 11.62 0.98
CA SER A 51 0.76 12.70 0.42
C SER A 51 -0.38 13.12 1.35
N ALA A 52 -0.97 12.18 2.10
CA ALA A 52 -1.99 12.49 3.09
C ALA A 52 -1.39 13.27 4.27
N GLN A 53 -0.26 12.81 4.80
CA GLN A 53 0.46 13.47 5.90
C GLN A 53 0.82 14.90 5.54
N SER A 54 1.45 15.14 4.38
CA SER A 54 1.83 16.50 3.97
C SER A 54 0.64 17.44 3.78
N LYS A 55 -0.57 16.93 3.54
CA LYS A 55 -1.78 17.78 3.51
C LYS A 55 -2.26 18.12 4.90
N ILE A 56 -2.20 17.16 5.82
CA ILE A 56 -2.53 17.38 7.23
C ILE A 56 -1.57 18.41 7.83
N ASP A 57 -0.27 18.25 7.60
CA ASP A 57 0.75 19.18 8.11
C ASP A 57 0.48 20.62 7.64
N LYS A 58 0.20 20.82 6.33
CA LYS A 58 -0.15 22.14 5.79
C LYS A 58 -1.40 22.74 6.41
N LEU A 59 -2.45 21.95 6.61
CA LEU A 59 -3.68 22.43 7.24
C LEU A 59 -3.44 22.84 8.70
N LEU A 60 -2.56 22.13 9.42
CA LEU A 60 -2.18 22.48 10.78
C LEU A 60 -1.32 23.75 10.82
N GLU A 61 -0.41 23.94 9.87
CA GLU A 61 0.37 25.18 9.74
C GLU A 61 -0.53 26.39 9.40
N GLU A 62 -1.50 26.23 8.50
CA GLU A 62 -2.44 27.29 8.09
C GLU A 62 -3.47 27.63 9.19
N GLY A 63 -3.84 26.67 10.05
CA GLY A 63 -4.80 26.86 11.15
C GLY A 63 -4.22 27.39 12.46
N VAL A 64 -2.89 27.53 12.55
CA VAL A 64 -2.16 28.00 13.75
C VAL A 64 -1.69 29.46 13.62
N ASN A 65 -2.08 30.17 12.55
CA ASN A 65 -1.77 31.59 12.36
C ASN A 65 -3.02 32.49 12.40
#